data_AF-A0A529ME92-F1
#
_entry.id   AF-A0A529ME92-F1
#
_cell.length_a   1.000
_cell.length_b   1.000
_cell.length_c   1.000
_cell.angle_alpha   90.00
_cell.angle_beta   90.00
_cell.angle_gamma   90.00
#
_symmetry.space_group_name_H-M   'P 1'
#
loop_
_entity.id
_entity.type
_entity.pdbx_description
1 polymer ?
#
loop_
_entity_poly.entity_id
_entity_poly.type
_entity_poly.pdbx_seq_one_letter_code
_entity_poly.pdbx_strand_id
1 'polypeptide(L)' 'MARILLAEDDDDMRRFLVKALERAGYQVSDF' A
#
# COMPACT_ATOMS: atom_id res chain seq x y z
N MET A 1 1.77 11.94 -10.42
CA MET A 1 1.49 11.22 -9.16
C MET A 1 2.05 9.82 -9.30
N ALA A 2 2.98 9.41 -8.43
CA ALA A 2 3.52 8.06 -8.47
C ALA A 2 2.48 7.08 -7.91
N ARG A 3 2.26 5.97 -8.62
CA ARG A 3 1.35 4.90 -8.20
C ARG A 3 2.19 3.69 -7.79
N ILE A 4 1.93 3.17 -6.61
CA ILE A 4 2.66 2.03 -6.02
C ILE A 4 1.82 0.78 -6.18
N LEU A 5 2.41 -0.26 -6.78
CA LEU A 5 1.87 -1.61 -6.76
C LEU A 5 2.42 -2.31 -5.52
N LEU A 6 1.55 -2.67 -4.58
CA LEU A 6 1.94 -3.40 -3.38
C LEU A 6 1.49 -4.85 -3.51
N ALA A 7 2.43 -5.77 -3.70
CA ALA A 7 2.18 -7.20 -3.62
C ALA A 7 2.72 -7.70 -2.28
N GLU A 8 1.83 -8.02 -1.35
CA GLU A 8 2.20 -8.57 -0.05
C GLU A 8 1.27 -9.72 0.35
N ASP A 9 1.85 -10.86 0.74
CA ASP A 9 1.16 -12.12 1.01
C ASP A 9 0.45 -12.12 2.37
N ASP A 10 1.00 -11.42 3.35
CA ASP A 10 0.38 -11.28 4.67
C ASP A 10 -0.67 -10.16 4.68
N ASP A 11 -1.92 -10.52 5.01
CA ASP A 11 -3.07 -9.60 4.98
C ASP A 11 -2.95 -8.43 5.96
N ASP A 12 -2.40 -8.66 7.15
CA ASP A 12 -2.27 -7.62 8.18
C ASP A 12 -1.14 -6.66 7.83
N MET A 13 -0.02 -7.19 7.33
CA MET A 13 1.10 -6.41 6.83
C MET A 13 0.70 -5.58 5.61
N ARG A 14 -0.02 -6.17 4.64
CA ARG A 14 -0.52 -5.47 3.46
C ARG A 14 -1.37 -4.27 3.87
N ARG A 15 -2.35 -4.46 4.75
CA ARG A 15 -3.21 -3.37 5.25
C ARG A 15 -2.43 -2.29 5.99
N PHE A 16 -1.42 -2.66 6.77
CA PHE A 16 -0.55 -1.72 7.46
C PHE A 16 0.21 -0.83 6.47
N LEU A 17 0.83 -1.44 5.46
CA LEU A 17 1.63 -0.76 4.45
C LEU A 17 0.79 0.15 3.54
N VAL A 18 -0.38 -0.32 3.08
CA VAL A 18 -1.32 0.50 2.29
C VAL A 18 -1.63 1.80 3.04
N LYS A 19 -2.06 1.70 4.30
CA LYS A 19 -2.41 2.88 5.12
C LYS A 19 -1.23 3.83 5.32
N ALA A 20 -0.02 3.30 5.52
CA ALA A 20 1.17 4.11 5.69
C ALA A 20 1.52 4.89 4.41
N LEU A 21 1.47 4.22 3.25
CA LEU A 21 1.75 4.82 1.95
C LEU A 21 0.69 5.85 1.53
N GLU A 22 -0.60 5.56 1.77
CA GLU A 22 -1.69 6.51 1.53
C GLU A 22 -1.55 7.76 2.41
N ARG A 23 -1.20 7.60 3.69
CA ARG A 23 -0.91 8.73 4.61
C ARG A 23 0.26 9.58 4.15
N ALA A 24 1.24 8.98 3.46
CA ALA A 24 2.35 9.70 2.86
C ALA A 24 2.01 10.37 1.51
N GLY A 25 0.77 10.24 1.03
CA GLY A 25 0.28 10.90 -0.18
C GLY A 25 0.47 10.08 -1.47
N TYR A 26 0.80 8.80 -1.36
CA TYR A 26 0.91 7.90 -2.52
C TYR A 26 -0.42 7.27 -2.86
N GLN A 27 -0.64 7.00 -4.15
CA GLN A 27 -1.73 6.12 -4.59
C GLN A 27 -1.24 4.69 -4.61
N VAL A 28 -1.91 3.81 -3.87
CA VAL A 28 -1.55 2.39 -3.77
C VAL A 28 -2.56 1.55 -4.54
N SER A 29 -2.09 0.46 -5.13
CA SER A 29 -2.93 -0.61 -5.63
C SER A 29 -2.35 -1.89 -5.07
N ASP A 30 -3.04 -2.46 -4.09
CA ASP A 30 -2.64 -3.70 -3.43
C ASP A 30 -3.36 -4.91 -4.04
N PHE A 31 -2.67 -6.04 -4.05
CA PHE A 31 -3.13 -7.33 -4.56
C PHE A 31 -2.78 -8.44 -3.58
#